data_AF-A0A1V4T9E7-F1
#
_entry.id   AF-A0A1V4T9E7-F1
#
_cell.length_a   1.000
_cell.length_b   1.000
_cell.length_c   1.000
_cell.angle_alpha   90.00
_cell.angle_beta   90.00
_cell.angle_gamma   90.00
#
_symmetry.space_group_name_H-M   'P 1'
#
loop_
_entity.id
_entity.type
_entity.pdbx_description
1 polymer ?
#
loop_
_entity_poly.entity_id
_entity_poly.type
_entity_poly.pdbx_seq_one_letter_code
_entity_poly.pdbx_strand_id
1 'polypeptide(L)'
;MIDWKAVGIGSVVNAVLSIVLTIAFFPLFFLGPIVGGLLATYIGEGEKKDALAEGVLTGIIGGLIIGVLFIAGFGALSAIIGLVFAKIGILAGTMTLIAGVFITVVVMFVGAVLGAIGGVIGAEIRENGRGNEIEV
;
A
#
# COMPACT_ATOMS: atom_id res chain seq x y z
N MET A 1 -21.29 2.47 -4.16
CA MET A 1 -20.87 1.24 -3.46
C MET A 1 -19.40 1.02 -3.78
N ILE A 2 -18.59 0.67 -2.79
CA ILE A 2 -17.14 0.46 -2.95
C ILE A 2 -16.86 -0.66 -3.96
N ASP A 3 -16.03 -0.37 -4.96
CA ASP A 3 -15.54 -1.38 -5.91
C ASP A 3 -14.31 -2.10 -5.37
N TRP A 4 -14.55 -3.27 -4.76
CA TRP A 4 -13.51 -4.10 -4.17
C TRP A 4 -12.48 -4.63 -5.17
N LYS A 5 -12.83 -4.78 -6.45
CA LYS A 5 -11.86 -5.24 -7.47
C LYS A 5 -10.86 -4.14 -7.74
N ALA A 6 -11.33 -2.91 -7.90
CA ALA A 6 -10.49 -1.75 -8.15
C ALA A 6 -9.59 -1.43 -6.95
N VAL A 7 -10.14 -1.48 -5.72
CA VAL A 7 -9.36 -1.38 -4.48
C VAL A 7 -8.28 -2.46 -4.40
N GLY A 8 -8.61 -3.70 -4.75
CA GLY A 8 -7.65 -4.81 -4.78
C GLY A 8 -6.49 -4.56 -5.74
N ILE A 9 -6.79 -4.15 -6.98
CA ILE A 9 -5.77 -3.81 -8.00
C ILE A 9 -4.90 -2.66 -7.52
N GLY A 10 -5.51 -1.58 -7.06
CA GLY A 10 -4.80 -0.42 -6.52
C GLY A 10 -3.87 -0.79 -5.36
N SER A 11 -4.29 -1.75 -4.52
CA SER A 11 -3.50 -2.18 -3.35
C SER A 11 -2.25 -2.95 -3.75
N VAL A 12 -2.37 -3.81 -4.77
CA VAL A 12 -1.24 -4.54 -5.34
C VAL A 12 -0.28 -3.56 -6.02
N VAL A 13 -0.79 -2.61 -6.81
CA VAL A 13 0.05 -1.58 -7.45
C VAL A 13 0.75 -0.73 -6.40
N ASN A 14 0.05 -0.31 -5.35
CA ASN A 14 0.63 0.39 -4.20
C ASN A 14 1.81 -0.40 -3.62
N ALA A 15 1.60 -1.66 -3.27
CA ALA A 15 2.63 -2.49 -2.65
C ALA A 15 3.85 -2.67 -3.58
N VAL A 16 3.62 -3.07 -4.83
CA VAL A 16 4.68 -3.32 -5.81
C VAL A 16 5.47 -2.04 -6.08
N LEU A 17 4.79 -0.92 -6.34
CA LEU A 17 5.44 0.35 -6.64
C LEU A 17 6.22 0.87 -5.44
N SER A 18 5.67 0.78 -4.23
CA SER A 18 6.35 1.17 -3.00
C SER A 18 7.65 0.37 -2.81
N ILE A 19 7.60 -0.95 -2.99
CA ILE A 19 8.77 -1.83 -2.82
C ILE A 19 9.83 -1.50 -3.86
N VAL A 20 9.45 -1.41 -5.14
CA VAL A 20 10.38 -1.09 -6.23
C VAL A 20 11.04 0.28 -6.00
N LEU A 21 10.26 1.31 -5.65
CA LEU A 21 10.80 2.65 -5.42
C LEU A 21 11.63 2.74 -4.14
N THR A 22 11.33 1.94 -3.11
CA THR A 22 12.19 1.83 -1.92
C THR A 22 13.58 1.33 -2.28
N ILE A 23 13.66 0.33 -3.17
CA ILE A 23 14.92 -0.27 -3.61
C ILE A 23 15.66 0.63 -4.60
N ALA A 24 14.94 1.26 -5.54
CA ALA A 24 15.53 2.01 -6.64
C ALA A 24 15.90 3.46 -6.28
N PHE A 25 15.00 4.18 -5.59
CA PHE A 25 15.09 5.62 -5.39
C PHE A 25 14.49 6.07 -4.05
N PHE A 26 15.16 5.76 -2.94
CA PHE A 26 14.75 6.28 -1.64
C PHE A 26 14.81 7.83 -1.61
N PRO A 27 13.75 8.56 -1.19
CA PRO A 27 12.58 8.10 -0.43
C PRO A 27 11.25 7.99 -1.23
N LEU A 28 11.27 7.77 -2.55
CA LEU A 28 10.07 7.84 -3.41
C LEU A 28 8.98 6.76 -3.16
N PHE A 29 9.13 5.91 -2.15
CA PHE A 29 8.16 4.86 -1.81
C PHE A 29 6.74 5.40 -1.54
N PHE A 30 6.61 6.65 -1.11
CA PHE A 30 5.31 7.31 -0.86
C PHE A 30 4.45 7.48 -2.11
N LEU A 31 5.02 7.36 -3.32
CA LEU A 31 4.26 7.41 -4.57
C LEU A 31 3.39 6.15 -4.76
N GLY A 32 3.77 5.01 -4.17
CA GLY A 32 2.99 3.77 -4.25
C GLY A 32 1.55 3.95 -3.78
N PRO A 33 1.31 4.41 -2.54
CA PRO A 33 -0.05 4.63 -2.03
C PRO A 33 -0.85 5.64 -2.85
N ILE A 34 -0.22 6.73 -3.29
CA ILE A 34 -0.88 7.76 -4.10
C ILE A 34 -1.34 7.18 -5.44
N VAL A 35 -0.44 6.52 -6.17
CA VAL A 35 -0.76 5.92 -7.47
C VAL A 35 -1.78 4.78 -7.32
N GLY A 36 -1.63 3.95 -6.29
CA GLY A 36 -2.59 2.89 -6.00
C GLY A 36 -3.99 3.41 -5.73
N GLY A 37 -4.12 4.41 -4.84
CA GLY A 37 -5.39 5.05 -4.53
C GLY A 37 -6.02 5.72 -5.75
N LEU A 38 -5.21 6.42 -6.55
CA LEU A 38 -5.64 7.03 -7.81
C LEU A 38 -6.18 5.98 -8.78
N LEU A 39 -5.45 4.89 -8.99
CA LEU A 39 -5.88 3.84 -9.90
C LEU A 39 -7.18 3.20 -9.43
N ALA A 40 -7.31 2.90 -8.14
CA ALA A 40 -8.52 2.30 -7.58
C ALA A 40 -9.78 3.11 -7.90
N THR A 41 -9.72 4.44 -7.74
CA THR A 41 -10.90 5.29 -7.97
C THR A 41 -11.09 5.69 -9.43
N TYR A 42 -9.99 5.78 -10.19
CA TYR A 42 -10.02 6.11 -11.62
C TYR A 42 -10.62 4.97 -12.45
N ILE A 43 -10.24 3.72 -12.18
CA ILE A 43 -10.76 2.54 -12.91
C ILE A 43 -12.05 1.98 -12.30
N GLY A 44 -12.25 2.19 -11.00
CA GLY A 44 -13.40 1.64 -10.29
C GLY A 44 -14.71 2.22 -10.81
N GLU A 45 -15.79 1.49 -10.62
CA GLU A 45 -17.13 1.97 -11.00
C GLU A 45 -17.86 2.68 -9.84
N GLY A 46 -17.21 2.79 -8.67
CA GLY A 46 -17.74 3.42 -7.46
C GLY A 46 -18.20 4.87 -7.63
N GLU A 47 -19.05 5.34 -6.72
CA GLU A 47 -19.51 6.73 -6.70
C GLU A 47 -18.40 7.67 -6.20
N LYS A 48 -18.38 8.93 -6.65
CA LYS A 48 -17.37 9.92 -6.21
C LYS A 48 -17.26 10.05 -4.68
N LYS A 49 -18.40 9.93 -3.98
CA LYS A 49 -18.44 9.98 -2.50
C LYS A 49 -17.66 8.84 -1.84
N ASP A 50 -17.49 7.71 -2.53
CA ASP A 50 -16.79 6.53 -2.04
C ASP A 50 -15.28 6.61 -2.30
N ALA A 51 -14.82 7.54 -3.16
CA ALA A 51 -13.44 7.64 -3.62
C ALA A 51 -12.43 7.83 -2.48
N LEU A 52 -12.79 8.62 -1.45
CA LEU A 52 -11.95 8.80 -0.27
C LEU A 52 -11.77 7.46 0.46
N ALA A 53 -12.86 6.73 0.66
CA ALA A 53 -12.83 5.43 1.34
C ALA A 53 -12.08 4.38 0.52
N GLU A 54 -12.28 4.34 -0.80
CA GLU A 54 -11.56 3.45 -1.71
C GLU A 54 -10.04 3.72 -1.70
N GLY A 55 -9.65 5.00 -1.72
CA GLY A 55 -8.26 5.41 -1.59
C GLY A 55 -7.65 5.01 -0.24
N VAL A 56 -8.36 5.26 0.87
CA VAL A 56 -7.94 4.85 2.22
C VAL A 56 -7.74 3.34 2.30
N LEU A 57 -8.71 2.56 1.85
CA LEU A 57 -8.65 1.09 1.87
C LEU A 57 -7.48 0.58 1.03
N THR A 58 -7.26 1.17 -0.13
CA THR A 58 -6.14 0.85 -1.01
C THR A 58 -4.78 1.10 -0.35
N GLY A 59 -4.68 2.22 0.37
CA GLY A 59 -3.53 2.58 1.18
C GLY A 59 -3.25 1.59 2.30
N ILE A 60 -4.28 1.25 3.08
CA ILE A 60 -4.22 0.32 4.21
C ILE A 60 -3.84 -1.09 3.74
N ILE A 61 -4.54 -1.62 2.74
CA ILE A 61 -4.32 -2.97 2.24
C ILE A 61 -2.94 -3.08 1.60
N GLY A 62 -2.53 -2.12 0.77
CA GLY A 62 -1.17 -2.11 0.23
C GLY A 62 -0.10 -2.02 1.33
N GLY A 63 -0.32 -1.20 2.36
CA GLY A 63 0.57 -1.13 3.52
C GLY A 63 0.65 -2.43 4.31
N LEU A 64 -0.46 -3.14 4.46
CA LEU A 64 -0.52 -4.46 5.07
C LEU A 64 0.25 -5.51 4.24
N ILE A 65 0.11 -5.50 2.91
CA ILE A 65 0.87 -6.38 2.01
C ILE A 65 2.38 -6.14 2.21
N ILE A 66 2.82 -4.89 2.20
CA ILE A 66 4.23 -4.53 2.46
C ILE A 66 4.67 -5.04 3.83
N GLY A 67 3.89 -4.80 4.87
CA GLY A 67 4.20 -5.22 6.23
C GLY A 67 4.37 -6.73 6.39
N VAL A 68 3.44 -7.51 5.82
CA VAL A 68 3.51 -8.98 5.83
C VAL A 68 4.76 -9.46 5.10
N LEU A 69 5.07 -8.90 3.93
CA LEU A 69 6.28 -9.26 3.18
C LEU A 69 7.55 -8.91 3.96
N PHE A 70 7.56 -7.78 4.66
CA PHE A 70 8.68 -7.36 5.47
C PHE A 70 8.91 -8.30 6.66
N ILE A 71 7.85 -8.62 7.41
CA ILE A 71 7.91 -9.57 8.53
C ILE A 71 8.37 -10.96 8.04
N ALA A 72 7.81 -11.45 6.92
CA ALA A 72 8.19 -12.74 6.36
C ALA A 72 9.65 -12.75 5.89
N GLY A 73 10.09 -11.72 5.16
CA GLY A 73 11.46 -11.58 4.66
C GLY A 73 12.49 -11.51 5.79
N PHE A 74 12.25 -10.68 6.80
CA PHE A 74 13.14 -10.61 7.96
C PHE A 74 13.06 -11.86 8.85
N GLY A 75 11.90 -12.52 8.94
CA GLY A 75 11.74 -13.79 9.65
C GLY A 75 12.64 -14.88 9.05
N ALA A 76 12.70 -14.97 7.73
CA ALA A 76 13.61 -15.88 7.03
C ALA A 76 15.09 -15.59 7.33
N LEU A 77 15.50 -14.31 7.29
CA LEU A 77 16.85 -13.89 7.65
C LEU A 77 17.19 -14.24 9.11
N SER A 78 16.25 -14.00 10.03
CA SER A 78 16.42 -14.29 11.46
C SER A 78 16.60 -15.79 11.72
N ALA A 79 15.87 -16.65 11.01
CA ALA A 79 16.01 -18.10 11.12
C ALA A 79 17.39 -18.58 10.66
N ILE A 80 17.91 -18.02 9.56
CA ILE A 80 19.26 -18.33 9.06
C ILE A 80 20.31 -17.88 10.08
N ILE A 81 20.20 -16.67 10.63
CA ILE A 81 21.11 -16.18 11.68
C ILE A 81 21.03 -17.06 12.92
N GLY A 82 19.83 -17.48 13.32
CA GLY A 82 19.63 -18.36 14.48
C GLY A 82 20.22 -19.75 14.31
N LEU A 83 20.25 -20.30 13.09
CA LEU A 83 20.92 -21.56 12.78
C LEU A 83 22.44 -21.48 12.99
N VAL A 84 23.04 -20.32 12.68
CA VAL A 84 24.49 -20.09 12.83
C VAL A 84 24.86 -19.62 14.24
N PHE A 85 23.99 -18.86 14.91
CA PHE A 85 24.21 -18.24 16.21
C PHE A 85 23.01 -18.45 17.15
N ALA A 86 22.89 -19.66 17.72
CA ALA A 86 21.70 -20.13 18.46
C ALA A 86 21.19 -19.21 19.60
N LYS A 87 22.08 -18.54 20.34
CA LYS A 87 21.68 -17.61 21.42
C LYS A 87 21.26 -16.23 20.92
N ILE A 88 21.71 -15.82 19.73
CA ILE A 88 21.40 -14.51 19.13
C ILE A 88 20.10 -14.60 18.31
N GLY A 89 19.82 -15.76 17.70
CA GLY A 89 18.66 -15.96 16.84
C GLY A 89 17.30 -15.69 17.48
N ILE A 90 17.08 -16.16 18.72
CA ILE A 90 15.79 -15.99 19.41
C ILE A 90 15.53 -14.51 19.71
N LEU A 91 16.54 -13.81 20.25
CA LEU A 91 16.47 -12.37 20.52
C LEU A 91 16.27 -11.56 19.24
N ALA A 92 16.99 -11.91 18.17
CA ALA A 92 16.85 -11.26 16.86
C ALA A 92 15.45 -11.48 16.26
N GLY A 93 14.89 -12.67 16.38
CA GLY A 93 13.56 -13.00 15.88
C GLY A 93 12.44 -12.24 16.59
N THR A 94 12.46 -12.15 17.93
CA THR A 94 11.44 -11.41 18.68
C THR A 94 11.51 -9.90 18.39
N MET A 95 12.71 -9.32 18.37
CA MET A 95 12.90 -7.90 18.03
C MET A 95 12.43 -7.58 16.61
N THR A 96 12.72 -8.48 15.66
CA THR A 96 12.26 -8.37 14.27
C THR A 96 10.74 -8.37 14.17
N LEU A 97 10.05 -9.25 14.89
CA LEU A 97 8.60 -9.31 14.89
C LEU A 97 8.00 -8.00 15.42
N ILE A 98 8.50 -7.49 16.55
CA ILE A 98 8.03 -6.24 17.16
C ILE A 98 8.26 -5.06 16.20
N ALA A 99 9.47 -4.93 15.67
CA ALA A 99 9.81 -3.88 14.72
C ALA A 99 8.97 -3.98 13.43
N GLY A 100 8.77 -5.18 12.91
CA GLY A 100 7.97 -5.42 11.71
C GLY A 100 6.50 -5.07 11.91
N VAL A 101 5.90 -5.44 13.05
CA VAL A 101 4.53 -5.04 13.40
C VAL A 101 4.42 -3.53 13.53
N PHE A 102 5.37 -2.88 14.23
CA PHE A 102 5.38 -1.43 14.39
C PHE A 102 5.48 -0.71 13.04
N ILE A 103 6.42 -1.13 12.18
CA ILE A 103 6.57 -0.57 10.82
C ILE A 103 5.31 -0.80 10.00
N THR A 104 4.70 -1.98 10.08
CA THR A 104 3.44 -2.29 9.37
C THR A 104 2.35 -1.30 9.76
N VAL A 105 2.15 -1.04 11.05
CA VAL A 105 1.17 -0.07 11.53
C VAL A 105 1.47 1.33 10.98
N VAL A 106 2.73 1.78 11.04
CA VAL A 106 3.13 3.09 10.51
C VAL A 106 2.87 3.19 9.00
N VAL A 107 3.27 2.18 8.23
CA VAL A 107 3.07 2.13 6.78
C VAL A 107 1.58 2.09 6.43
N MET A 108 0.75 1.40 7.20
CA MET A 108 -0.71 1.41 7.01
C MET A 108 -1.30 2.80 7.23
N PHE A 109 -0.89 3.54 8.26
CA PHE A 109 -1.38 4.90 8.51
C PHE A 109 -0.93 5.87 7.42
N VAL A 110 0.35 5.84 7.06
CA VAL A 110 0.89 6.68 5.97
C VAL A 110 0.21 6.32 4.64
N GLY A 111 0.11 5.02 4.36
CA GLY A 111 -0.57 4.48 3.20
C GLY A 111 -2.03 4.93 3.14
N ALA A 112 -2.77 4.88 4.24
CA ALA A 112 -4.17 5.33 4.31
C ALA A 112 -4.32 6.79 3.90
N VAL A 113 -3.49 7.68 4.46
CA VAL A 113 -3.55 9.12 4.17
C VAL A 113 -3.18 9.40 2.72
N LEU A 114 -2.08 8.83 2.24
CA LEU A 114 -1.60 9.04 0.87
C LEU A 114 -2.52 8.39 -0.17
N GLY A 115 -3.07 7.22 0.16
CA GLY A 115 -4.07 6.53 -0.64
C GLY A 115 -5.36 7.34 -0.76
N ALA A 116 -5.79 8.01 0.31
CA ALA A 116 -6.93 8.93 0.27
C ALA A 116 -6.69 10.09 -0.71
N ILE A 117 -5.49 10.69 -0.67
CA ILE A 117 -5.09 11.76 -1.61
C ILE A 117 -5.16 11.25 -3.05
N GLY A 118 -4.56 10.08 -3.31
CA GLY A 118 -4.64 9.41 -4.60
C GLY A 118 -6.09 9.19 -5.05
N GLY A 119 -6.92 8.66 -4.16
CA GLY A 119 -8.33 8.36 -4.42
C GLY A 119 -9.14 9.59 -4.85
N VAL A 120 -8.96 10.72 -4.16
CA VAL A 120 -9.59 12.00 -4.53
C VAL A 120 -9.15 12.45 -5.92
N ILE A 121 -7.86 12.39 -6.22
CA ILE A 121 -7.32 12.77 -7.53
C ILE A 121 -7.89 11.89 -8.64
N GLY A 122 -7.92 10.56 -8.44
CA GLY A 122 -8.41 9.61 -9.44
C GLY A 122 -9.89 9.80 -9.76
N ALA A 123 -10.71 10.11 -8.75
CA ALA A 123 -12.13 10.39 -8.95
C ALA A 123 -12.37 11.70 -9.72
N GLU A 124 -11.59 12.75 -9.42
CA GLU A 124 -11.68 14.03 -10.12
C GLU A 124 -11.30 13.89 -11.60
N ILE A 125 -10.25 13.11 -11.91
CA ILE A 125 -9.86 12.82 -13.29
C ILE A 125 -10.95 12.04 -14.02
N ARG A 126 -11.52 11.01 -13.38
CA ARG A 126 -12.57 10.17 -13.96
C ARG A 126 -13.83 10.96 -14.31
N GLU A 127 -14.24 11.88 -13.44
CA GLU A 127 -15.42 12.72 -13.67
C GLU A 127 -15.20 13.71 -14.82
N ASN A 128 -14.07 14.43 -14.80
CA ASN A 128 -13.74 15.40 -15.86
C ASN A 128 -13.50 14.72 -17.22
N GLY A 129 -12.97 13.49 -17.23
CA GLY A 129 -12.79 12.72 -18.45
C GLY A 129 -14.09 12.23 -19.07
N ARG A 130 -15.07 11.81 -18.24
CA ARG A 130 -16.38 11.31 -18.71
C ARG A 130 -17.38 12.41 -19.04
N GLY A 131 -17.29 13.58 -18.39
CA GLY A 131 -18.15 14.72 -18.72
C GLY A 131 -17.99 15.20 -20.17
N ASN A 132 -16.78 15.07 -20.73
CA ASN A 132 -16.49 15.49 -22.11
C ASN A 132 -16.98 14.49 -23.19
N GLU A 133 -17.41 13.28 -22.83
CA GLU A 133 -17.92 12.30 -23.82
C GLU A 133 -19.41 12.47 -24.12
N ILE A 134 -20.15 13.25 -23.32
CA ILE A 134 -21.61 13.44 -23.48
C ILE A 134 -21.94 14.69 -24.31
N GLU A 135 -20.96 15.57 -24.56
CA GLU A 135 -21.15 16.82 -25.32
C GLU A 135 -20.66 16.75 -26.79
N VAL A 136 -20.36 15.57 -27.35
CA VAL A 136 -19.93 15.40 -28.75
C VAL A 136 -20.97 14.67 -29.59
#